data_AF-D0NPT5-F1
#
_entry.id   AF-D0NPT5-F1
#
_cell.length_a   1.000
_cell.length_b   1.000
_cell.length_c   1.000
_cell.angle_alpha   90.00
_cell.angle_beta   90.00
_cell.angle_gamma   90.00
#
_symmetry.space_group_name_H-M   'P 1'
#
loop_
_entity.id
_entity.type
_entity.pdbx_description
1 polymer ?
#
loop_
_entity_poly.entity_id
_entity_poly.type
_entity_poly.pdbx_seq_one_letter_code
_entity_poly.pdbx_strand_id
1 'polypeptide(L)'
;MPKDLAPDKNRSTESKDPEFAARVFRKWTYIPQLVVFDLDFTMWFPAMDELHNEKITKDPITGDVTDAIGWQVHFYPEIHAVLSVLKTDPQFRNTKIGVASRMEEIETAKKVLGLMDVTLRGKDVEQMIKKTLEDIADFVTIFPGSKTTHFKQLKEQSGIAFEDMLFNDDDLENVHDVSALGVVCSYCPEGLTVASWLQGMEDFQLAKMQQSA
;
A
#
# COMPACT_ATOMS: atom_id res chain seq x y z
N MET A 1 10.42 -8.15 -23.11
CA MET A 1 10.29 -9.34 -22.24
C MET A 1 10.38 -8.82 -20.82
N PRO A 2 9.47 -9.20 -19.90
CA PRO A 2 9.52 -8.67 -18.55
C PRO A 2 10.87 -9.04 -17.96
N LYS A 3 11.40 -8.26 -17.02
CA LYS A 3 12.53 -8.76 -16.25
C LYS A 3 12.07 -10.06 -15.57
N ASP A 4 13.00 -10.99 -15.39
CA ASP A 4 12.70 -12.18 -14.61
C ASP A 4 12.22 -11.74 -13.23
N LEU A 5 11.10 -12.30 -12.79
CA LEU A 5 10.52 -11.99 -11.50
C LEU A 5 11.55 -12.36 -10.42
N ALA A 6 11.85 -11.44 -9.51
CA ALA A 6 12.75 -11.74 -8.42
C ALA A 6 12.22 -12.93 -7.59
N PRO A 7 13.11 -13.76 -6.99
CA PRO A 7 12.69 -14.84 -6.11
C PRO A 7 11.68 -14.33 -5.07
N ASP A 8 10.64 -15.13 -4.82
CA ASP A 8 9.56 -14.86 -3.86
C ASP A 8 8.57 -13.73 -4.20
N LYS A 9 8.73 -13.04 -5.34
CA LYS A 9 7.73 -12.08 -5.82
C LYS A 9 6.60 -12.78 -6.59
N ASN A 10 5.44 -12.13 -6.64
CA ASN A 10 4.24 -12.64 -7.30
C ASN A 10 3.73 -11.64 -8.35
N ARG A 11 3.07 -12.12 -9.41
CA ARG A 11 2.37 -11.29 -10.42
C ARG A 11 0.89 -11.67 -10.53
N SER A 12 0.34 -12.37 -9.52
CA SER A 12 -1.07 -12.77 -9.51
C SER A 12 -1.97 -11.55 -9.36
N THR A 13 -2.88 -11.38 -10.32
CA THR A 13 -4.04 -10.47 -10.21
C THR A 13 -5.27 -11.17 -9.62
N GLU A 14 -5.16 -12.45 -9.24
CA GLU A 14 -6.25 -13.17 -8.58
C GLU A 14 -6.14 -13.01 -7.07
N SER A 15 -7.23 -12.57 -6.45
CA SER A 15 -7.34 -12.59 -5.00
C SER A 15 -7.41 -14.04 -4.54
N LYS A 16 -6.57 -14.42 -3.57
CA LYS A 16 -6.63 -15.76 -2.97
C LYS A 16 -7.87 -15.95 -2.09
N ASP A 17 -8.54 -14.86 -1.67
CA ASP A 17 -9.78 -14.92 -0.90
C ASP A 17 -10.61 -13.59 -0.95
N PRO A 18 -11.28 -13.28 -2.07
CA PRO A 18 -11.95 -12.00 -2.29
C PRO A 18 -13.18 -11.77 -1.41
N GLU A 19 -13.85 -12.84 -0.98
CA GLU A 19 -15.00 -12.73 -0.06
C GLU A 19 -14.56 -12.52 1.39
N PHE A 20 -13.45 -13.13 1.83
CA PHE A 20 -12.86 -12.89 3.14
C PHE A 20 -12.24 -11.49 3.23
N ALA A 21 -11.56 -11.02 2.17
CA ALA A 21 -11.09 -9.64 2.05
C ALA A 21 -12.19 -8.62 2.34
N ALA A 22 -13.42 -8.92 1.91
CA ALA A 22 -14.59 -8.07 2.07
C ALA A 22 -15.31 -8.22 3.42
N ARG A 23 -15.11 -9.34 4.14
CA ARG A 23 -15.91 -9.72 5.33
C ARG A 23 -15.15 -9.68 6.65
N VAL A 24 -13.81 -9.68 6.63
CA VAL A 24 -12.99 -9.79 7.85
C VAL A 24 -12.58 -8.44 8.39
N PHE A 25 -13.54 -7.53 8.48
CA PHE A 25 -13.32 -6.30 9.23
C PHE A 25 -13.73 -6.55 10.66
N ARG A 26 -12.73 -7.00 11.41
CA ARG A 26 -12.79 -7.18 12.85
C ARG A 26 -12.88 -5.79 13.50
N LYS A 27 -13.53 -5.72 14.65
CA LYS A 27 -13.35 -4.58 15.54
C LYS A 27 -11.97 -4.69 16.16
N TRP A 28 -11.11 -3.73 15.88
CA TRP A 28 -9.78 -3.64 16.48
C TRP A 28 -9.82 -2.75 17.72
N THR A 29 -9.08 -3.12 18.76
CA THR A 29 -9.00 -2.33 20.00
C THR A 29 -8.07 -1.13 19.80
N TYR A 30 -6.94 -1.36 19.16
CA TYR A 30 -5.95 -0.35 18.82
C TYR A 30 -5.93 -0.12 17.32
N ILE A 31 -5.99 1.14 16.91
CA ILE A 31 -6.04 1.54 15.49
C ILE A 31 -4.75 2.30 15.16
N PRO A 32 -3.98 1.90 14.13
CA PRO A 32 -2.85 2.67 13.64
C PRO A 32 -3.29 4.08 13.24
N GLN A 33 -2.53 5.09 13.66
CA GLN A 33 -2.79 6.47 13.25
C GLN A 33 -2.28 6.73 11.83
N LEU A 34 -1.26 5.99 11.38
CA LEU A 34 -0.74 6.04 10.02
C LEU A 34 -0.51 4.62 9.49
N VAL A 35 -1.09 4.29 8.34
CA VAL A 35 -0.80 3.05 7.61
C VAL A 35 0.03 3.41 6.39
N VAL A 36 1.24 2.87 6.31
CA VAL A 36 2.22 3.14 5.25
C VAL A 36 2.35 1.92 4.34
N PHE A 37 2.45 2.16 3.05
CA PHE A 37 2.70 1.12 2.04
C PHE A 37 3.99 1.44 1.27
N ASP A 38 4.77 0.42 0.97
CA ASP A 38 5.65 0.45 -0.20
C ASP A 38 4.84 0.44 -1.51
N LEU A 39 5.49 0.54 -2.68
CA LEU A 39 4.83 0.60 -3.97
C LEU A 39 5.07 -0.66 -4.80
N ASP A 40 6.28 -0.81 -5.34
CA ASP A 40 6.62 -1.90 -6.25
C ASP A 40 6.54 -3.22 -5.51
N PHE A 41 5.81 -4.20 -6.08
CA PHE A 41 5.57 -5.51 -5.49
C PHE A 41 4.86 -5.54 -4.13
N THR A 42 4.51 -4.40 -3.52
CA THR A 42 3.57 -4.32 -2.40
C THR A 42 2.17 -3.90 -2.84
N MET A 43 2.05 -2.76 -3.52
CA MET A 43 0.76 -2.22 -3.99
C MET A 43 0.48 -2.62 -5.43
N TRP A 44 1.48 -2.59 -6.29
CA TRP A 44 1.30 -2.87 -7.71
C TRP A 44 2.41 -3.72 -8.29
N PHE A 45 2.18 -4.16 -9.51
CA PHE A 45 3.19 -4.69 -10.41
C PHE A 45 2.83 -4.32 -11.87
N PRO A 46 3.79 -4.31 -12.80
CA PRO A 46 5.23 -4.53 -12.60
C PRO A 46 5.90 -3.37 -11.84
N ALA A 47 7.18 -3.53 -11.48
CA ALA A 47 7.93 -2.44 -10.88
C ALA A 47 8.11 -1.26 -11.86
N MET A 48 8.29 -0.04 -11.35
CA MET A 48 8.37 1.14 -12.20
C MET A 48 9.56 1.10 -13.18
N ASP A 49 10.65 0.42 -12.82
CA ASP A 49 11.86 0.21 -13.63
C ASP A 49 11.72 -0.88 -14.71
N GLU A 50 10.57 -1.57 -14.74
CA GLU A 50 10.19 -2.53 -15.78
C GLU A 50 9.32 -1.89 -16.88
N LEU A 51 8.83 -0.66 -16.68
CA LEU A 51 7.92 0.02 -17.61
C LEU A 51 8.65 0.75 -18.74
N HIS A 52 8.03 0.75 -19.92
CA HIS A 52 8.40 1.65 -21.02
C HIS A 52 7.84 3.06 -20.77
N ASN A 53 8.58 3.84 -19.99
CA ASN A 53 8.11 5.08 -19.36
C ASN A 53 8.00 6.30 -20.28
N GLU A 54 8.32 6.18 -21.59
CA GLU A 54 8.20 7.26 -22.57
C GLU A 54 6.75 7.76 -22.65
N LYS A 55 5.79 6.88 -22.36
CA LYS A 55 4.36 7.20 -22.30
C LYS A 55 3.67 6.31 -21.28
N ILE A 56 3.01 6.94 -20.31
CA ILE A 56 2.04 6.28 -19.42
C ILE A 56 0.67 6.89 -19.69
N THR A 57 -0.34 6.07 -19.95
CA THR A 57 -1.71 6.48 -20.29
C THR A 57 -2.75 5.71 -19.53
N LYS A 58 -3.87 6.36 -19.23
CA LYS A 58 -5.06 5.73 -18.69
C LYS A 58 -6.13 5.60 -19.76
N ASP A 59 -6.68 4.40 -19.92
CA ASP A 59 -7.84 4.18 -20.77
C ASP A 59 -9.08 4.82 -20.13
N PRO A 60 -9.81 5.70 -20.84
CA PRO A 60 -10.95 6.42 -20.26
C PRO A 60 -12.20 5.55 -20.06
N ILE A 61 -12.25 4.36 -20.67
CA ILE A 61 -13.37 3.42 -20.59
C ILE A 61 -13.11 2.37 -19.50
N THR A 62 -11.97 1.68 -19.57
CA THR A 62 -11.65 0.61 -18.59
C THR A 62 -11.06 1.19 -17.30
N GLY A 63 -10.32 2.30 -17.41
CA GLY A 63 -9.53 2.87 -16.33
C GLY A 63 -8.14 2.25 -16.20
N ASP A 64 -7.76 1.33 -17.09
CA ASP A 64 -6.46 0.67 -17.06
C ASP A 64 -5.33 1.66 -17.35
N VAL A 65 -4.24 1.57 -16.60
CA VAL A 65 -3.05 2.38 -16.82
C VAL A 65 -2.00 1.53 -17.51
N THR A 66 -1.56 1.95 -18.70
CA THR A 66 -0.58 1.23 -19.52
C THR A 66 0.63 2.07 -19.88
N ASP A 67 1.75 1.40 -20.14
CA ASP A 67 2.98 2.01 -20.66
C ASP A 67 2.97 2.21 -22.19
N ALA A 68 4.12 2.58 -22.76
CA ALA A 68 4.26 2.92 -24.17
C ALA A 68 4.06 1.74 -25.13
N ILE A 69 4.18 0.51 -24.65
CA ILE A 69 3.98 -0.72 -25.44
C ILE A 69 2.69 -1.46 -25.07
N GLY A 70 1.84 -0.84 -24.25
CA GLY A 70 0.54 -1.36 -23.85
C GLY A 70 0.58 -2.32 -22.66
N TRP A 71 1.67 -2.35 -21.89
CA TRP A 71 1.73 -3.14 -20.68
C TRP A 71 1.04 -2.44 -19.53
N GLN A 72 0.14 -3.16 -18.86
CA GLN A 72 -0.66 -2.60 -17.80
C GLN A 72 0.07 -2.65 -16.44
N VAL A 73 -0.09 -1.58 -15.67
CA VAL A 73 0.19 -1.55 -14.24
C VAL A 73 -1.07 -2.01 -13.51
N HIS A 74 -0.91 -3.02 -12.65
CA HIS A 74 -2.00 -3.63 -11.89
C HIS A 74 -1.78 -3.42 -10.40
N PHE A 75 -2.83 -3.06 -9.67
CA PHE A 75 -2.81 -3.25 -8.22
C PHE A 75 -2.87 -4.74 -7.89
N TYR A 76 -2.25 -5.12 -6.77
CA TYR A 76 -2.64 -6.37 -6.13
C TYR A 76 -4.11 -6.29 -5.71
N PRO A 77 -4.88 -7.39 -5.84
CA PRO A 77 -6.34 -7.35 -5.72
C PRO A 77 -6.83 -6.77 -4.39
N GLU A 78 -6.11 -7.05 -3.31
CA GLU A 78 -6.45 -6.65 -1.95
C GLU A 78 -6.28 -5.16 -1.67
N ILE A 79 -5.53 -4.42 -2.50
CA ILE A 79 -5.32 -2.97 -2.33
C ILE A 79 -6.64 -2.21 -2.36
N HIS A 80 -7.55 -2.58 -3.26
CA HIS A 80 -8.87 -1.97 -3.30
C HIS A 80 -9.65 -2.20 -2.01
N ALA A 81 -9.63 -3.43 -1.47
CA ALA A 81 -10.36 -3.76 -0.26
C ALA A 81 -9.79 -3.06 0.98
N VAL A 82 -8.46 -3.10 1.16
CA VAL A 82 -7.78 -2.51 2.32
C VAL A 82 -7.94 -0.98 2.32
N LEU A 83 -7.63 -0.32 1.20
CA LEU A 83 -7.77 1.14 1.11
C LEU A 83 -9.23 1.58 1.22
N SER A 84 -10.18 0.80 0.67
CA SER A 84 -11.60 1.06 0.89
C SER A 84 -11.91 1.11 2.39
N VAL A 85 -11.51 0.11 3.16
CA VAL A 85 -11.80 0.09 4.60
C VAL A 85 -11.11 1.19 5.37
N LEU A 86 -9.85 1.48 5.09
CA LEU A 86 -9.15 2.60 5.71
C LEU A 86 -9.87 3.94 5.48
N LYS A 87 -10.54 4.12 4.34
CA LYS A 87 -11.29 5.34 4.04
C LYS A 87 -12.73 5.33 4.52
N THR A 88 -13.38 4.17 4.64
CA THR A 88 -14.84 4.10 4.80
C THR A 88 -15.32 3.51 6.12
N ASP A 89 -14.52 2.70 6.79
CA ASP A 89 -14.88 2.13 8.09
C ASP A 89 -14.71 3.17 9.21
N PRO A 90 -15.75 3.46 10.02
CA PRO A 90 -15.68 4.43 11.11
C PRO A 90 -14.57 4.21 12.15
N GLN A 91 -14.03 3.00 12.30
CA GLN A 91 -12.93 2.72 13.22
C GLN A 91 -11.61 3.37 12.75
N PHE A 92 -11.40 3.51 11.45
CA PHE A 92 -10.22 4.12 10.83
C PHE A 92 -10.38 5.61 10.49
N ARG A 93 -11.44 6.27 11.00
CA ARG A 93 -11.75 7.68 10.64
C ARG A 93 -10.62 8.69 10.87
N ASN A 94 -9.68 8.37 11.75
CA ASN A 94 -8.52 9.20 12.09
C ASN A 94 -7.21 8.63 11.51
N THR A 95 -7.25 7.50 10.83
CA THR A 95 -6.09 6.85 10.23
C THR A 95 -5.72 7.58 8.94
N LYS A 96 -4.45 7.95 8.85
CA LYS A 96 -3.83 8.53 7.67
C LYS A 96 -3.19 7.44 6.82
N ILE A 97 -3.05 7.68 5.53
CA ILE A 97 -2.42 6.76 4.59
C ILE A 97 -1.11 7.37 4.09
N GLY A 98 -0.03 6.62 4.17
CA GLY A 98 1.29 7.01 3.73
C GLY A 98 1.83 6.11 2.63
N VAL A 99 2.74 6.66 1.82
CA VAL A 99 3.56 5.92 0.85
C VAL A 99 5.03 6.18 1.16
N ALA A 100 5.83 5.11 1.20
CA ALA A 100 7.28 5.18 1.31
C ALA A 100 7.91 4.23 0.30
N SER A 101 8.59 4.74 -0.73
CA SER A 101 9.22 3.90 -1.76
C SER A 101 10.62 4.38 -2.14
N ARG A 102 11.52 3.40 -2.36
CA ARG A 102 12.96 3.59 -2.61
C ARG A 102 13.33 3.72 -4.09
N MET A 103 12.35 3.71 -4.99
CA MET A 103 12.59 3.67 -6.45
C MET A 103 13.31 4.90 -7.01
N GLU A 104 14.00 4.72 -8.13
CA GLU A 104 14.70 5.78 -8.87
C GLU A 104 13.77 6.48 -9.87
N GLU A 105 12.74 5.79 -10.36
CA GLU A 105 11.77 6.24 -11.36
C GLU A 105 10.70 7.18 -10.77
N ILE A 106 11.14 8.19 -10.01
CA ILE A 106 10.28 9.08 -9.21
C ILE A 106 9.16 9.73 -10.04
N GLU A 107 9.46 10.23 -11.23
CA GLU A 107 8.47 10.94 -12.06
C GLU A 107 7.46 9.97 -12.69
N THR A 108 7.89 8.75 -13.04
CA THR A 108 7.00 7.67 -13.49
C THR A 108 6.05 7.29 -12.36
N ALA A 109 6.58 7.10 -11.15
CA ALA A 109 5.81 6.74 -9.96
C ALA A 109 4.71 7.75 -9.66
N LYS A 110 5.06 9.05 -9.62
CA LYS A 110 4.10 10.14 -9.41
C LYS A 110 3.00 10.13 -10.47
N LYS A 111 3.38 9.90 -11.73
CA LYS A 111 2.40 9.81 -12.83
C LYS A 111 1.47 8.61 -12.66
N VAL A 112 1.98 7.45 -12.28
CA VAL A 112 1.17 6.25 -12.01
C VAL A 112 0.24 6.48 -10.82
N LEU A 113 0.70 7.10 -9.74
CA LEU A 113 -0.12 7.46 -8.57
C LEU A 113 -1.32 8.34 -8.95
N GLY A 114 -1.10 9.33 -9.82
CA GLY A 114 -2.15 10.24 -10.30
C GLY A 114 -3.09 9.63 -11.35
N LEU A 115 -2.81 8.43 -11.85
CA LEU A 115 -3.63 7.76 -12.87
C LEU A 115 -4.38 6.53 -12.33
N MET A 116 -3.74 5.75 -11.46
CA MET A 116 -4.26 4.49 -10.94
C MET A 116 -5.43 4.73 -9.98
N ASP A 117 -6.62 4.26 -10.35
CA ASP A 117 -7.81 4.37 -9.52
C ASP A 117 -7.91 3.22 -8.52
N VAL A 118 -8.15 3.56 -7.26
CA VAL A 118 -8.62 2.64 -6.24
C VAL A 118 -10.13 2.72 -6.18
N THR A 119 -10.78 1.55 -6.23
CA THR A 119 -12.22 1.45 -6.08
C THR A 119 -12.59 1.34 -4.60
N LEU A 120 -13.29 2.36 -4.08
CA LEU A 120 -13.78 2.43 -2.71
C LEU A 120 -15.27 2.05 -2.66
N ARG A 121 -15.64 1.19 -1.72
CA ARG A 121 -17.04 0.82 -1.47
C ARG A 121 -17.73 1.96 -0.72
N GLY A 122 -18.79 2.53 -1.30
CA GLY A 122 -19.61 3.55 -0.64
C GLY A 122 -20.39 3.01 0.57
N LYS A 123 -21.08 3.92 1.27
CA LYS A 123 -21.97 3.58 2.39
C LYS A 123 -23.14 2.67 1.96
N ASP A 124 -23.53 2.78 0.70
CA ASP A 124 -24.51 1.91 0.04
C ASP A 124 -23.78 1.01 -0.96
N VAL A 125 -24.11 -0.29 -0.98
CA VAL A 125 -23.43 -1.35 -1.76
C VAL A 125 -23.38 -1.05 -3.26
N GLU A 126 -24.25 -0.17 -3.76
CA GLU A 126 -24.38 0.18 -5.18
C GLU A 126 -23.50 1.35 -5.62
N GLN A 127 -22.92 2.14 -4.70
CA GLN A 127 -22.10 3.31 -5.06
C GLN A 127 -20.61 3.01 -4.89
N MET A 128 -19.97 2.62 -5.99
CA MET A 128 -18.52 2.51 -6.07
C MET A 128 -17.91 3.87 -6.45
N ILE A 129 -17.01 4.36 -5.62
CA ILE A 129 -16.29 5.62 -5.86
C ILE A 129 -14.87 5.27 -6.28
N LYS A 130 -14.44 5.77 -7.44
CA LYS A 130 -13.04 5.70 -7.87
C LYS A 130 -12.30 6.96 -7.43
N LYS A 131 -11.15 6.80 -6.81
CA LYS A 131 -10.19 7.88 -6.51
C LYS A 131 -8.80 7.45 -6.91
N THR A 132 -7.98 8.38 -7.36
CA THR A 132 -6.58 8.08 -7.64
C THR A 132 -5.86 7.70 -6.35
N LEU A 133 -4.77 6.95 -6.45
CA LEU A 133 -3.96 6.65 -5.27
C LEU A 133 -3.30 7.92 -4.70
N GLU A 134 -2.95 8.88 -5.56
CA GLU A 134 -2.51 10.22 -5.14
C GLU A 134 -3.55 10.93 -4.27
N ASP A 135 -4.85 10.88 -4.61
CA ASP A 135 -5.93 11.48 -3.82
C ASP A 135 -6.20 10.77 -2.49
N ILE A 136 -5.77 9.50 -2.36
CA ILE A 136 -5.99 8.67 -1.17
C ILE A 136 -4.86 8.83 -0.17
N ALA A 137 -3.62 8.94 -0.62
CA ALA A 137 -2.43 9.05 0.21
C ALA A 137 -2.31 10.46 0.82
N ASP A 138 -2.27 10.54 2.15
CA ASP A 138 -2.06 11.80 2.88
C ASP A 138 -0.59 12.24 2.85
N PHE A 139 0.34 11.29 2.78
CA PHE A 139 1.79 11.55 2.77
C PHE A 139 2.51 10.64 1.77
N VAL A 140 3.41 11.20 0.97
CA VAL A 140 4.14 10.44 -0.07
C VAL A 140 5.63 10.77 0.01
N THR A 141 6.46 9.74 0.18
CA THR A 141 7.93 9.84 0.19
C THR A 141 8.52 8.88 -0.84
N ILE A 142 8.92 9.39 -2.01
CA ILE A 142 9.46 8.58 -3.11
C ILE A 142 10.80 9.17 -3.52
N PHE A 143 11.88 8.44 -3.23
CA PHE A 143 13.25 8.76 -3.60
C PHE A 143 14.18 7.60 -3.23
N PRO A 144 15.36 7.48 -3.89
CA PRO A 144 16.36 6.49 -3.51
C PRO A 144 16.92 6.75 -2.10
N GLY A 145 17.06 5.68 -1.31
CA GLY A 145 17.62 5.77 0.05
C GLY A 145 17.16 4.63 0.96
N SER A 146 17.48 4.73 2.25
CA SER A 146 17.00 3.79 3.27
C SER A 146 15.56 4.11 3.70
N LYS A 147 14.69 3.12 3.92
CA LYS A 147 13.34 3.34 4.47
C LYS A 147 13.34 4.08 5.80
N THR A 148 14.39 3.96 6.59
CA THR A 148 14.61 4.78 7.79
C THR A 148 14.48 6.28 7.53
N THR A 149 15.00 6.79 6.40
CA THR A 149 14.90 8.20 6.02
C THR A 149 13.49 8.58 5.61
N HIS A 150 12.81 7.71 4.86
CA HIS A 150 11.39 7.90 4.51
C HIS A 150 10.53 8.01 5.75
N PHE A 151 10.69 7.08 6.71
CA PHE A 151 9.92 7.08 7.95
C PHE A 151 10.19 8.29 8.84
N LYS A 152 11.43 8.78 8.90
CA LYS A 152 11.75 10.04 9.59
C LYS A 152 10.99 11.22 8.98
N GLN A 153 10.94 11.32 7.65
CA GLN A 153 10.16 12.36 6.96
C GLN A 153 8.65 12.19 7.18
N LEU A 154 8.13 10.97 7.10
CA LEU A 154 6.71 10.70 7.38
C LEU A 154 6.33 11.10 8.80
N LYS A 155 7.17 10.79 9.80
CA LYS A 155 6.98 11.23 11.18
C LYS A 155 6.99 12.75 11.32
N GLU A 156 7.92 13.44 10.64
CA GLU A 156 7.99 14.90 10.64
C GLU A 156 6.74 15.54 10.02
N GLN A 157 6.30 15.05 8.86
CA GLN A 157 5.15 15.58 8.14
C GLN A 157 3.82 15.30 8.84
N SER A 158 3.67 14.10 9.40
CA SER A 158 2.42 13.65 10.02
C SER A 158 2.29 14.02 11.50
N GLY A 159 3.42 14.18 12.20
CA GLY A 159 3.46 14.31 13.66
C GLY A 159 3.13 13.01 14.41
N ILE A 160 3.00 11.87 13.71
CA ILE A 160 2.60 10.58 14.29
C ILE A 160 3.83 9.85 14.82
N ALA A 161 3.73 9.24 16.00
CA ALA A 161 4.81 8.46 16.60
C ALA A 161 5.01 7.13 15.86
N PHE A 162 6.24 6.61 15.82
CA PHE A 162 6.56 5.36 15.11
C PHE A 162 5.73 4.17 15.62
N GLU A 163 5.55 4.07 16.93
CA GLU A 163 4.72 3.04 17.60
C GLU A 163 3.22 3.10 17.27
N ASP A 164 2.76 4.15 16.60
CA ASP A 164 1.39 4.31 16.12
C ASP A 164 1.27 4.14 14.60
N MET A 165 2.34 3.66 13.95
CA MET A 165 2.38 3.37 12.51
C MET A 165 2.31 1.86 12.23
N LEU A 166 1.65 1.49 11.14
CA LEU A 166 1.69 0.16 10.53
C LEU A 166 2.28 0.26 9.12
N PHE A 167 3.34 -0.48 8.83
CA PHE A 167 4.02 -0.49 7.55
C PHE A 167 3.82 -1.80 6.80
N ASN A 168 3.57 -1.77 5.49
CA ASN A 168 3.44 -2.95 4.65
C ASN A 168 4.50 -2.87 3.54
N ASP A 169 5.35 -3.89 3.43
CA ASP A 169 6.47 -3.94 2.49
C ASP A 169 6.83 -5.40 2.15
N ASP A 170 7.19 -5.65 0.91
CA ASP A 170 7.57 -6.95 0.35
C ASP A 170 9.07 -7.26 0.46
N ASP A 171 9.89 -6.29 0.90
CA ASP A 171 11.32 -6.41 1.13
C ASP A 171 11.61 -6.57 2.64
N LEU A 172 12.28 -7.68 2.98
CA LEU A 172 12.54 -8.03 4.37
C LEU A 172 13.57 -7.11 5.04
N GLU A 173 14.51 -6.54 4.28
CA GLU A 173 15.48 -5.57 4.78
C GLU A 173 14.79 -4.26 5.16
N ASN A 174 13.86 -3.79 4.31
CA ASN A 174 13.01 -2.64 4.62
C ASN A 174 12.20 -2.86 5.91
N VAL A 175 11.56 -4.03 6.04
CA VAL A 175 10.81 -4.42 7.25
C VAL A 175 11.69 -4.41 8.48
N HIS A 176 12.88 -5.02 8.40
CA HIS A 176 13.83 -5.06 9.51
C HIS A 176 14.26 -3.64 9.94
N ASP A 177 14.70 -2.82 9.00
CA ASP A 177 15.19 -1.46 9.28
C ASP A 177 14.11 -0.56 9.90
N VAL A 178 12.87 -0.63 9.38
CA VAL A 178 11.77 0.19 9.86
C VAL A 178 11.24 -0.31 11.21
N SER A 179 11.22 -1.62 11.44
CA SER A 179 10.83 -2.18 12.73
C SER A 179 11.75 -1.74 13.88
N ALA A 180 13.04 -1.53 13.59
CA ALA A 180 14.00 -1.00 14.56
C ALA A 180 13.69 0.44 15.03
N LEU A 181 12.83 1.18 14.31
CA LEU A 181 12.33 2.49 14.72
C LEU A 181 11.13 2.42 15.69
N GLY A 182 10.59 1.21 15.93
CA GLY A 182 9.38 0.98 16.72
C GLY A 182 8.09 0.94 15.91
N VAL A 183 8.18 0.94 14.58
CA VAL A 183 7.03 0.78 13.68
C VAL A 183 6.63 -0.70 13.60
N VAL A 184 5.34 -0.99 13.67
CA VAL A 184 4.84 -2.35 13.40
C VAL A 184 4.88 -2.59 11.91
N CYS A 185 5.49 -3.68 11.48
CA CYS A 185 5.72 -3.97 10.07
C CYS A 185 5.06 -5.30 9.68
N SER A 186 4.40 -5.29 8.52
CA SER A 186 3.77 -6.44 7.87
C SER A 186 4.56 -6.81 6.62
N TYR A 187 5.17 -7.99 6.64
CA TYR A 187 5.93 -8.50 5.51
C TYR A 187 5.00 -9.09 4.44
N CYS A 188 5.12 -8.60 3.21
CA CYS A 188 4.19 -8.87 2.10
C CYS A 188 4.91 -9.47 0.87
N PRO A 189 5.58 -10.64 0.97
CA PRO A 189 6.43 -11.16 -0.11
C PRO A 189 5.69 -11.37 -1.44
N GLU A 190 4.41 -11.74 -1.37
CA GLU A 190 3.56 -11.99 -2.53
C GLU A 190 2.70 -10.78 -2.93
N GLY A 191 3.08 -9.57 -2.50
CA GLY A 191 2.21 -8.39 -2.49
C GLY A 191 1.33 -8.31 -1.26
N LEU A 192 0.63 -7.18 -1.10
CA LEU A 192 -0.34 -7.06 -0.03
C LEU A 192 -1.45 -8.10 -0.22
N THR A 193 -1.65 -8.95 0.78
CA THR A 193 -2.73 -9.94 0.81
C THR A 193 -3.61 -9.69 2.02
N VAL A 194 -4.79 -10.34 2.07
CA VAL A 194 -5.64 -10.28 3.26
C VAL A 194 -4.92 -10.88 4.46
N ALA A 195 -4.16 -11.95 4.23
CA ALA A 195 -3.41 -12.62 5.28
C ALA A 195 -2.34 -11.69 5.88
N SER A 196 -1.50 -11.05 5.05
CA SER A 196 -0.48 -10.12 5.55
C SER A 196 -1.09 -8.88 6.18
N TRP A 197 -2.19 -8.35 5.64
CA TRP A 197 -2.94 -7.26 6.27
C TRP A 197 -3.46 -7.61 7.67
N LEU A 198 -4.12 -8.76 7.81
CA LEU A 198 -4.65 -9.20 9.10
C LEU A 198 -3.55 -9.51 10.09
N GLN A 199 -2.46 -10.15 9.65
CA GLN A 199 -1.30 -10.40 10.50
C GLN A 199 -0.71 -9.08 11.01
N GLY A 200 -0.50 -8.09 10.14
CA GLY A 200 0.00 -6.77 10.54
C GLY A 200 -0.91 -6.07 11.56
N MET A 201 -2.23 -6.16 11.40
CA MET A 201 -3.18 -5.62 12.37
C MET A 201 -3.18 -6.37 13.70
N GLU A 202 -3.02 -7.70 13.70
CA GLU A 202 -2.87 -8.54 14.90
C GLU A 202 -1.58 -8.22 15.65
N ASP A 203 -0.45 -8.13 14.93
CA ASP A 203 0.84 -7.73 15.49
C ASP A 203 0.78 -6.33 16.09
N PHE A 204 0.03 -5.41 15.46
CA PHE A 204 -0.23 -4.09 16.00
C PHE A 204 -0.99 -4.15 17.34
N GLN A 205 -1.99 -5.03 17.47
CA GLN A 205 -2.67 -5.21 18.76
C GLN A 205 -1.68 -5.68 19.83
N LEU A 206 -0.86 -6.69 19.52
CA LEU A 206 0.11 -7.25 20.46
C LEU A 206 1.13 -6.20 20.92
N ALA A 207 1.66 -5.40 19.98
CA ALA A 207 2.61 -4.33 20.29
C ALA A 207 2.00 -3.27 21.23
N LYS A 208 0.76 -2.83 20.99
CA LYS A 208 0.10 -1.83 21.83
C LYS A 208 -0.29 -2.39 23.21
N MET A 209 -0.66 -3.66 23.29
CA MET A 209 -0.90 -4.34 24.58
C MET A 209 0.37 -4.39 25.43
N GLN A 210 1.52 -4.70 24.83
CA GLN A 210 2.81 -4.75 25.53
C GLN A 210 3.29 -3.38 26.00
N GLN A 211 2.98 -2.30 25.26
CA GLN A 211 3.28 -0.92 25.68
C GLN A 211 2.37 -0.41 26.81
N SER A 212 1.17 -0.97 26.94
CA SER A 212 0.17 -0.57 27.94
C SER A 212 0.27 -1.34 29.25
N ALA A 213 1.12 -2.38 29.29
CA ALA A 213 1.35 -3.26 30.44
C ALA A 213 2.56 -2.78 31.26
#